data_AF-A0ABD5VKP7-F1
#
_entry.id   AF-A0ABD5VKP7-F1
#
_cell.length_a   1.000
_cell.length_b   1.000
_cell.length_c   1.000
_cell.angle_alpha   90.00
_cell.angle_beta   90.00
_cell.angle_gamma   90.00
#
_symmetry.space_group_name_H-M   'P 1'
#
loop_
_entity.id
_entity.type
_entity.pdbx_description
1 polymer ?
#
loop_
_entity_poly.entity_id
_entity_poly.type
_entity_poly.pdbx_seq_one_letter_code
_entity_poly.pdbx_strand_id
1 'polypeptide(L)'
;MLLVHSAGGSSGFTVAQAAPDLVERIVAVEPVGAPTDPQTVAEMGGDAPFMGVYGDYVDERGQTGRKEATQTTAELAGETSPASTLLSLPDEGISGNTHLMMQDDNNGEIADRIISWISD
;
A
#
# COMPACT_ATOMS: atom_id res chain seq x y z
N MET A 1 -4.02 3.14 12.75
CA MET A 1 -3.34 2.54 11.58
C MET A 1 -4.08 1.31 11.03
N LEU A 2 -4.17 1.16 9.71
CA LEU A 2 -4.61 -0.06 9.01
C LEU A 2 -3.46 -0.70 8.23
N LEU A 3 -3.24 -2.00 8.41
CA LEU A 3 -2.32 -2.78 7.57
C LEU A 3 -3.11 -3.92 6.93
N VAL A 4 -3.11 -3.98 5.60
CA VAL A 4 -3.89 -4.96 4.83
C VAL A 4 -3.02 -5.66 3.79
N HIS A 5 -3.42 -6.87 3.43
CA HIS A 5 -2.73 -7.69 2.44
C HIS A 5 -3.72 -8.32 1.46
N SER A 6 -3.37 -8.34 0.18
CA SER A 6 -4.10 -9.10 -0.85
C SER A 6 -5.60 -8.75 -0.88
N ALA A 7 -6.48 -9.77 -0.89
CA ALA A 7 -7.93 -9.62 -0.82
C ALA A 7 -8.42 -8.81 0.40
N GLY A 8 -7.64 -8.75 1.49
CA GLY A 8 -7.92 -7.90 2.64
C GLY A 8 -7.90 -6.41 2.30
N GLY A 9 -7.28 -6.00 1.19
CA GLY A 9 -7.29 -4.62 0.69
C GLY A 9 -8.70 -4.08 0.53
N SER A 10 -9.57 -4.77 -0.20
CA SER A 10 -10.93 -4.29 -0.49
C SER A 10 -11.77 -4.08 0.78
N SER A 11 -11.63 -5.00 1.74
CA SER A 11 -12.26 -4.86 3.06
C SER A 11 -11.65 -3.70 3.85
N GLY A 12 -10.32 -3.56 3.82
CA GLY A 12 -9.61 -2.45 4.47
C GLY A 12 -10.06 -1.08 3.97
N PHE A 13 -10.11 -0.90 2.65
CA PHE A 13 -10.53 0.35 2.04
C PHE A 13 -12.01 0.68 2.32
N THR A 14 -12.86 -0.34 2.44
CA THR A 14 -14.25 -0.16 2.87
C THR A 14 -14.34 0.27 4.34
N VAL A 15 -13.55 -0.36 5.22
CA VAL A 15 -13.49 0.03 6.64
C VAL A 15 -12.96 1.45 6.79
N ALA A 16 -11.95 1.80 6.00
CA ALA A 16 -11.32 3.11 6.01
C ALA A 16 -12.31 4.22 5.57
N GLN A 17 -13.12 3.97 4.53
CA GLN A 17 -14.23 4.86 4.14
C GLN A 17 -15.36 4.95 5.17
N ALA A 18 -15.62 3.86 5.90
CA ALA A 18 -16.69 3.84 6.89
C ALA A 18 -16.34 4.60 8.19
N ALA A 19 -15.05 4.77 8.48
CA ALA A 19 -14.56 5.44 9.67
C ALA A 19 -13.26 6.23 9.41
N PRO A 20 -13.27 7.21 8.48
CA PRO A 20 -12.07 7.89 8.03
C PRO A 20 -11.34 8.64 9.15
N ASP A 21 -12.10 9.21 10.09
CA ASP A 21 -11.54 9.94 11.24
C ASP A 21 -10.72 9.06 12.20
N LEU A 22 -10.84 7.73 12.11
CA LEU A 22 -10.06 6.76 12.90
C LEU A 22 -8.84 6.22 12.14
N VAL A 23 -8.69 6.56 10.87
CA VAL A 23 -7.59 6.11 10.03
C VAL A 23 -6.42 7.06 10.21
N GLU A 24 -5.40 6.62 10.93
CA GLU A 24 -4.18 7.42 11.09
C GLU A 24 -3.19 7.25 9.93
N ARG A 25 -3.09 6.04 9.38
CA ARG A 25 -2.20 5.63 8.28
C ARG A 25 -2.73 4.34 7.66
N ILE A 26 -2.44 4.12 6.37
CA ILE A 26 -2.78 2.88 5.65
C ILE A 26 -1.51 2.29 5.04
N VAL A 27 -1.22 1.02 5.34
CA VAL A 27 -0.21 0.21 4.65
C VAL A 27 -0.92 -0.91 3.90
N ALA A 28 -0.80 -0.93 2.58
CA ALA A 28 -1.49 -1.88 1.71
C ALA A 28 -0.46 -2.74 0.96
N VAL A 29 -0.28 -3.99 1.41
CA VAL A 29 0.69 -4.94 0.86
C VAL A 29 0.05 -5.76 -0.27
N GLU A 30 0.52 -5.57 -1.50
CA GLU A 30 -0.05 -6.12 -2.74
C GLU A 30 -1.59 -6.23 -2.72
N PRO A 31 -2.31 -5.12 -2.52
CA PRO A 31 -3.74 -5.14 -2.22
C PRO A 31 -4.59 -5.49 -3.44
N VAL A 32 -5.82 -5.93 -3.17
CA VAL A 32 -6.92 -5.98 -4.14
C VAL A 32 -7.85 -4.80 -3.89
N GLY A 33 -8.28 -4.13 -4.97
CA GLY A 33 -9.34 -3.12 -4.91
C GLY A 33 -8.87 -1.73 -4.47
N ALA A 34 -7.61 -1.39 -4.73
CA ALA A 34 -7.10 -0.04 -4.49
C ALA A 34 -7.93 0.99 -5.28
N PRO A 35 -8.47 2.05 -4.65
CA PRO A 35 -9.32 3.03 -5.33
C PRO A 35 -8.49 3.97 -6.21
N THR A 36 -8.98 4.27 -7.41
CA THR A 36 -8.27 5.10 -8.40
C THR A 36 -9.02 6.39 -8.74
N ASP A 37 -10.12 6.69 -8.06
CA ASP A 37 -10.83 7.96 -8.19
C ASP A 37 -10.52 8.88 -6.99
N PRO A 38 -10.32 10.19 -7.22
CA PRO A 38 -9.92 11.13 -6.17
C PRO A 38 -10.90 11.18 -4.97
N GLN A 39 -12.20 11.05 -5.24
CA GLN A 39 -13.22 11.14 -4.20
C GLN A 39 -13.08 9.97 -3.21
N THR A 40 -13.02 8.73 -3.70
CA THR A 40 -12.90 7.55 -2.85
C THR A 40 -11.58 7.55 -2.07
N VAL A 41 -10.49 8.01 -2.68
CA VAL A 41 -9.19 8.15 -1.98
C VAL A 41 -9.29 9.14 -0.83
N ALA A 42 -9.89 10.32 -1.05
CA ALA A 42 -10.09 11.32 0.00
C ALA A 42 -11.00 10.80 1.14
N GLU A 43 -12.05 10.05 0.80
CA GLU A 43 -12.98 9.45 1.77
C GLU A 43 -12.36 8.31 2.60
N MET A 44 -11.24 7.73 2.18
CA MET A 44 -10.59 6.59 2.84
C MET A 44 -9.80 6.99 4.10
N GLY A 45 -9.46 8.26 4.28
CA GLY A 45 -8.65 8.68 5.42
C GLY A 45 -8.27 10.16 5.47
N GLY A 46 -8.83 11.00 4.57
CA GLY A 46 -8.50 12.42 4.50
C GLY A 46 -7.00 12.64 4.32
N ASP A 47 -6.36 13.18 5.37
CA ASP A 47 -4.93 13.52 5.40
C ASP A 47 -4.04 12.32 5.82
N ALA A 48 -4.63 11.15 6.10
CA ALA A 48 -3.90 9.97 6.50
C ALA A 48 -2.96 9.49 5.37
N PRO A 49 -1.65 9.32 5.62
CA PRO A 49 -0.74 8.88 4.59
C PRO A 49 -0.97 7.42 4.20
N PHE A 50 -0.78 7.14 2.92
CA PHE A 50 -0.97 5.84 2.31
C PHE A 50 0.37 5.28 1.81
N MET A 51 0.70 4.05 2.17
CA MET A 51 1.81 3.30 1.58
C MET A 51 1.28 2.04 0.89
N GLY A 52 1.47 1.95 -0.42
CA GLY A 52 1.41 0.67 -1.12
C GLY A 52 2.74 -0.07 -1.03
N VAL A 53 2.74 -1.40 -0.93
CA VAL A 53 3.96 -2.22 -0.92
C VAL A 53 3.86 -3.35 -1.93
N TYR A 54 4.85 -3.45 -2.84
CA TYR A 54 4.90 -4.47 -3.88
C TYR A 54 6.23 -5.22 -3.91
N GLY A 55 6.15 -6.54 -4.07
CA GLY A 55 7.30 -7.43 -4.23
C GLY A 55 7.80 -7.47 -5.67
N ASP A 56 8.47 -8.57 -6.01
CA ASP A 56 9.12 -8.75 -7.31
C ASP A 56 8.23 -9.55 -8.28
N TYR A 57 8.64 -9.66 -9.54
CA TYR A 57 7.96 -10.45 -10.58
C TYR A 57 6.48 -10.10 -10.79
N VAL A 58 6.12 -8.83 -10.61
CA VAL A 58 4.72 -8.36 -10.67
C VAL A 58 4.16 -8.56 -12.09
N ASP A 59 4.99 -8.36 -13.11
CA ASP A 59 4.59 -8.51 -14.52
C ASP A 59 4.36 -9.98 -14.89
N GLU A 60 5.29 -10.85 -14.53
CA GLU A 60 5.22 -12.28 -14.76
C GLU A 60 4.03 -12.93 -14.04
N ARG A 61 3.60 -12.35 -12.91
CA ARG A 61 2.41 -12.78 -12.15
C ARG A 61 1.10 -12.16 -12.67
N GLY A 62 1.15 -11.34 -13.72
CA GLY A 62 -0.02 -10.65 -14.28
C GLY A 62 -0.68 -9.69 -13.29
N GLN A 63 0.11 -9.07 -12.41
CA GLN A 63 -0.37 -8.17 -11.35
C GLN A 63 -0.10 -6.68 -11.62
N THR A 64 0.40 -6.33 -12.81
CA THR A 64 0.73 -4.96 -13.21
C THR A 64 -0.42 -3.99 -12.97
N GLY A 65 -1.63 -4.31 -13.42
CA GLY A 65 -2.80 -3.44 -13.22
C GLY A 65 -3.15 -3.18 -11.75
N ARG A 66 -2.84 -4.12 -10.83
CA ARG A 66 -3.03 -3.89 -9.39
C ARG A 66 -1.95 -2.96 -8.83
N LYS A 67 -0.70 -3.12 -9.26
CA LYS A 67 0.40 -2.23 -8.89
C LYS A 67 0.14 -0.81 -9.39
N GLU A 68 -0.30 -0.66 -10.64
CA GLU A 68 -0.68 0.61 -11.24
C GLU A 68 -1.84 1.27 -10.48
N ALA A 69 -2.90 0.53 -10.16
CA ALA A 69 -4.00 1.06 -9.35
C ALA A 69 -3.52 1.55 -7.97
N THR A 70 -2.63 0.79 -7.32
CA THR A 70 -2.06 1.17 -6.02
C THR A 70 -1.14 2.38 -6.12
N GLN A 71 -0.37 2.49 -7.21
CA GLN A 71 0.43 3.68 -7.52
C GLN A 71 -0.47 4.91 -7.65
N THR A 72 -1.55 4.80 -8.42
CA THR A 72 -2.53 5.89 -8.56
C THR A 72 -3.17 6.26 -7.22
N THR A 73 -3.53 5.29 -6.37
CA THR A 73 -4.01 5.57 -5.00
C THR A 73 -2.99 6.38 -4.21
N ALA A 74 -1.71 5.98 -4.24
CA ALA A 74 -0.64 6.65 -3.51
C ALA A 74 -0.41 8.08 -4.03
N GLU A 75 -0.46 8.30 -5.34
CA GLU A 75 -0.34 9.61 -5.97
C GLU A 75 -1.48 10.54 -5.57
N LEU A 76 -2.72 10.06 -5.64
CA LEU A 76 -3.91 10.82 -5.22
C LEU A 76 -3.89 11.15 -3.72
N ALA A 77 -3.52 10.19 -2.86
CA ALA A 77 -3.34 10.44 -1.44
C ALA A 77 -2.19 11.45 -1.19
N GLY A 78 -1.15 11.41 -2.02
CA GLY A 78 -0.01 12.31 -2.01
C GLY A 78 -0.35 13.78 -2.26
N GLU A 79 -1.45 14.08 -2.94
CA GLU A 79 -1.94 15.45 -3.15
C GLU A 79 -2.29 16.15 -1.82
N THR A 80 -2.72 15.38 -0.82
CA THR A 80 -3.09 15.89 0.52
C THR A 80 -2.06 15.52 1.59
N SER A 81 -1.50 14.32 1.50
CA SER A 81 -0.54 13.77 2.46
C SER A 81 0.78 13.43 1.78
N PRO A 82 1.78 14.35 1.76
CA PRO A 82 3.04 14.18 1.01
C PRO A 82 3.88 12.95 1.40
N ALA A 83 3.60 12.33 2.54
CA ALA A 83 4.24 11.08 2.94
C ALA A 83 3.68 9.84 2.21
N SER A 84 2.59 9.97 1.45
CA SER A 84 2.01 8.85 0.70
C SER A 84 2.91 8.40 -0.44
N THR A 85 3.05 7.09 -0.61
CA THR A 85 4.05 6.51 -1.54
C THR A 85 3.72 5.08 -1.97
N LEU A 86 4.40 4.60 -3.01
CA LEU A 86 4.48 3.18 -3.35
C LEU A 86 5.90 2.68 -3.09
N LEU A 87 6.05 1.78 -2.12
CA LEU A 87 7.26 1.03 -1.89
C LEU A 87 7.30 -0.18 -2.84
N SER A 88 8.07 -0.06 -3.92
CA SER A 88 8.35 -1.14 -4.86
C SER A 88 9.71 -1.74 -4.50
N LEU A 89 9.72 -2.95 -3.94
CA LEU A 89 10.95 -3.58 -3.44
C LEU A 89 12.05 -3.73 -4.52
N PRO A 90 11.74 -4.06 -5.79
CA PRO A 90 12.76 -4.11 -6.85
C PRO A 90 13.42 -2.75 -7.13
N ASP A 91 12.67 -1.65 -7.01
CA ASP A 91 13.20 -0.29 -7.24
C ASP A 91 14.16 0.13 -6.10
N GLU A 92 14.04 -0.53 -4.95
CA GLU A 92 14.91 -0.39 -3.77
C GLU A 92 16.09 -1.38 -3.77
N GLY A 93 16.29 -2.11 -4.88
CA GLY A 93 17.36 -3.11 -5.01
C GLY A 93 17.08 -4.44 -4.31
N ILE A 94 15.83 -4.68 -3.88
CA ILE A 94 15.41 -5.94 -3.26
C ILE A 94 14.65 -6.78 -4.29
N SER A 95 15.18 -7.96 -4.57
CA SER A 95 14.62 -8.89 -5.55
C SER A 95 14.21 -10.21 -4.92
N GLY A 96 13.39 -10.97 -5.64
CA GLY A 96 12.99 -12.33 -5.24
C GLY A 96 11.74 -12.41 -4.37
N ASN A 97 11.19 -11.27 -3.92
CA ASN A 97 10.05 -11.28 -3.02
C ASN A 97 8.76 -11.79 -3.66
N THR A 98 8.06 -12.63 -2.90
CA THR A 98 6.79 -13.22 -3.29
C THR A 98 5.60 -12.34 -2.87
N HIS A 99 4.39 -12.78 -3.24
CA HIS A 99 3.15 -12.18 -2.74
C HIS A 99 3.03 -12.26 -1.20
N LEU A 100 3.71 -13.22 -0.58
CA LEU A 100 3.73 -13.45 0.85
C LEU A 100 5.01 -12.88 1.48
N MET A 101 5.41 -11.67 1.09
CA MET A 101 6.67 -11.02 1.52
C MET A 101 6.85 -10.90 3.04
N MET A 102 5.77 -10.98 3.82
CA MET A 102 5.83 -11.06 5.28
C MET A 102 6.33 -12.42 5.81
N GLN A 103 6.39 -13.44 4.96
CA GLN A 103 6.88 -14.80 5.24
C GLN A 103 8.16 -15.15 4.47
N ASP A 104 8.61 -14.30 3.55
CA ASP A 104 9.86 -14.51 2.83
C ASP A 104 11.07 -14.41 3.78
N ASP A 105 12.22 -14.97 3.38
CA ASP A 105 13.43 -15.04 4.21
C ASP A 105 13.99 -13.65 4.61
N ASN A 106 13.69 -12.61 3.83
CA ASN A 106 14.09 -11.23 4.08
C ASN A 106 12.94 -10.36 4.66
N ASN A 107 11.89 -10.97 5.22
CA ASN A 107 10.75 -10.23 5.76
C ASN A 107 11.13 -9.15 6.80
N GLY A 108 12.21 -9.34 7.56
CA GLY A 108 12.74 -8.34 8.49
C GLY A 108 13.19 -7.06 7.79
N GLU A 109 13.88 -7.17 6.65
CA GLU A 109 14.33 -6.01 5.86
C GLU A 109 13.16 -5.21 5.29
N ILE A 110 12.09 -5.90 4.89
CA ILE A 110 10.85 -5.28 4.41
C ILE A 110 10.12 -4.60 5.56
N ALA A 111 10.03 -5.27 6.71
CA ALA A 111 9.42 -4.72 7.92
C ALA A 111 10.14 -3.45 8.37
N ASP A 112 11.48 -3.41 8.32
CA ASP A 112 12.25 -2.22 8.69
C ASP A 112 11.91 -1.01 7.82
N ARG A 113 11.72 -1.17 6.50
CA ARG A 113 11.27 -0.05 5.63
C ARG A 113 9.87 0.42 5.98
N ILE A 114 8.93 -0.50 6.19
CA ILE A 114 7.56 -0.16 6.57
C ILE A 114 7.55 0.56 7.92
N ILE A 115 8.29 0.06 8.91
CA ILE A 115 8.38 0.63 10.26
C ILE A 115 9.05 2.01 10.23
N SER A 116 10.11 2.18 9.42
CA SER A 116 10.75 3.49 9.23
C SER A 116 9.73 4.51 8.75
N TRP A 117 8.97 4.19 7.70
CA TRP A 117 7.94 5.08 7.18
C TRP A 117 6.79 5.34 8.16
N ILE A 118 6.40 4.35 8.98
CA ILE A 118 5.39 4.55 10.04
C ILE A 118 5.89 5.54 11.10
N SER A 119 7.19 5.53 11.38
CA SER A 119 7.80 6.29 12.47
C SER A 119 8.15 7.73 12.09
N ASP A 120 8.23 8.04 10.80
CA ASP A 120 8.40 9.38 10.23
C ASP A 120 7.08 10.18 10.22
#